data_AF-A0A2G5TUC2-F1
#
_entry.id   AF-A0A2G5TUC2-F1
#
_cell.length_a   1.000
_cell.length_b   1.000
_cell.length_c   1.000
_cell.angle_alpha   90.00
_cell.angle_beta   90.00
_cell.angle_gamma   90.00
#
_symmetry.space_group_name_H-M   'P 1'
#
loop_
_entity.id
_entity.type
_entity.pdbx_description
1 polymer ?
#
loop_
_entity_poly.entity_id
_entity_poly.type
_entity_poly.pdbx_seq_one_letter_code
_entity_poly.pdbx_strand_id
1 'polypeptide(L)'
;MRKLFGRFIPHHLTQANLDRRVDDSITLLTLHAGDRWLDRLITGDEKWVFYDNHHRKSQWVGEGESPQDVPKPDLHPKKVMLSVWWGVDGPIYWELLPEGKTITGDFYTTQLRNLKKAVDRSALKDKKVYYQHDNARPHVSKQVKQELMGYGWNVLPHPPYSPDLAPSDYWLFGDMTRAFEGRSFNSRGAVEAALKQYFASRPAGFYRNGIHKLRERWRHVVDNDGQYN
;
A
#
# COMPACT_ATOMS: atom_id res chain seq x y z
N MET A 1 11.64 -10.48 35.30
CA MET A 1 11.96 -9.82 34.02
C MET A 1 10.95 -10.26 32.97
N ARG A 2 10.32 -9.32 32.25
CA ARG A 2 9.39 -9.63 31.13
C ARG A 2 10.18 -9.53 29.83
N LYS A 3 10.24 -10.61 29.05
CA LYS A 3 10.85 -10.61 27.72
C LYS A 3 9.84 -10.02 26.74
N LEU A 4 10.05 -8.78 26.31
CA LEU A 4 9.30 -8.14 25.23
C LEU A 4 10.20 -8.10 23.98
N PHE A 5 9.65 -8.44 22.82
CA PHE A 5 10.34 -8.27 21.55
C PHE A 5 10.15 -6.82 21.09
N GLY A 6 11.23 -6.18 20.61
CA GLY A 6 11.17 -4.86 20.00
C GLY A 6 10.34 -4.89 18.72
N ARG A 7 9.71 -3.76 18.39
CA ARG A 7 8.98 -3.57 17.12
C ARG A 7 9.97 -3.34 15.99
N PHE A 8 9.79 -4.03 14.86
CA PHE A 8 10.50 -3.67 13.62
C PHE A 8 9.99 -2.32 13.12
N ILE A 9 10.90 -1.35 12.98
CA ILE A 9 10.61 -0.02 12.43
C ILE A 9 11.14 0.08 10.99
N PRO A 10 10.45 0.82 10.10
CA PRO A 10 10.87 0.93 8.69
C PRO A 10 12.24 1.59 8.50
N HIS A 11 12.55 2.60 9.31
CA HIS A 11 13.77 3.40 9.20
C HIS A 11 14.04 4.15 10.51
N HIS A 12 15.30 4.45 10.82
CA HIS A 12 15.63 5.36 11.92
C HIS A 12 15.42 6.80 11.47
N LEU A 13 14.34 7.45 11.95
CA LEU A 13 13.98 8.79 11.52
C LEU A 13 14.99 9.83 12.04
N THR A 14 15.41 10.75 11.17
CA THR A 14 16.12 11.97 11.57
C THR A 14 15.14 13.01 12.09
N GLN A 15 15.62 14.04 12.81
CA GLN A 15 14.74 15.13 13.26
C GLN A 15 14.00 15.78 12.07
N ALA A 16 14.69 16.00 10.94
CA ALA A 16 14.06 16.53 9.74
C ALA A 16 12.96 15.62 9.17
N ASN A 17 13.05 14.29 9.36
CA ASN A 17 11.96 13.39 8.97
C ASN A 17 10.77 13.49 9.93
N LEU A 18 11.02 13.60 11.24
CA LEU A 18 9.97 13.78 12.25
C LEU A 18 9.21 15.08 12.00
N ASP A 19 9.92 16.20 11.84
CA ASP A 19 9.33 17.51 11.58
C ASP A 19 8.48 17.49 10.31
N ARG A 20 9.00 16.89 9.22
CA ARG A 20 8.26 16.75 7.96
C ARG A 20 6.99 15.91 8.14
N ARG A 21 7.05 14.83 8.92
CA ARG A 21 5.87 14.00 9.20
C ARG A 21 4.80 14.78 9.95
N VAL A 22 5.19 15.63 10.91
CA VAL A 22 4.26 16.51 11.65
C VAL A 22 3.66 17.55 10.69
N ASP A 23 4.48 18.27 9.92
CA ASP A 23 4.02 19.32 9.00
C ASP A 23 3.03 18.79 7.95
N ASP A 24 3.35 17.66 7.31
CA ASP A 24 2.48 17.04 6.32
C ASP A 24 1.18 16.55 6.97
N SER A 25 1.25 15.98 8.19
CA SER A 25 0.06 15.53 8.92
C SER A 25 -0.85 16.68 9.36
N ILE A 26 -0.30 17.80 9.84
CA ILE A 26 -1.05 19.02 10.17
C ILE A 26 -1.73 19.56 8.91
N THR A 27 -0.99 19.63 7.79
CA THR A 27 -1.52 20.07 6.50
C THR A 27 -2.73 19.23 6.08
N LEU A 28 -2.64 17.91 6.20
CA LEU A 28 -3.72 16.98 5.82
C LEU A 28 -4.91 17.03 6.78
N LEU A 29 -4.67 17.19 8.09
CA LEU A 29 -5.72 17.34 9.10
C LEU A 29 -6.53 18.63 8.95
N THR A 30 -5.87 19.70 8.48
CA THR A 30 -6.47 21.03 8.34
C THR A 30 -6.96 21.33 6.92
N LEU A 31 -6.67 20.46 5.94
CA LEU A 31 -7.06 20.61 4.54
C LEU A 31 -8.57 20.86 4.38
N HIS A 32 -9.38 20.15 5.18
CA HIS A 32 -10.83 20.32 5.24
C HIS A 32 -11.34 20.06 6.67
N ALA A 33 -12.42 20.77 7.06
CA ALA A 33 -13.00 20.67 8.40
C ALA A 33 -13.58 19.28 8.76
N GLY A 34 -13.80 18.39 7.78
CA GLY A 34 -14.31 17.04 8.00
C GLY A 34 -13.77 16.03 6.99
N ASP A 35 -14.24 14.78 7.04
CA ASP A 35 -13.55 13.63 6.43
C ASP A 35 -14.15 13.15 5.12
N ARG A 36 -15.24 13.77 4.68
CA ARG A 36 -15.92 13.40 3.43
C ARG A 36 -15.05 13.56 2.18
N TRP A 37 -13.97 14.33 2.24
CA TRP A 37 -13.04 14.42 1.12
C TRP A 37 -12.21 13.13 0.95
N LEU A 38 -12.02 12.35 2.02
CA LEU A 38 -11.37 11.04 1.97
C LEU A 38 -12.17 10.03 1.13
N ASP A 39 -13.48 10.22 0.98
CA ASP A 39 -14.29 9.43 0.05
C ASP A 39 -13.89 9.62 -1.42
N ARG A 40 -13.08 10.63 -1.72
CA ARG A 40 -12.52 10.93 -3.05
C ARG A 40 -11.01 10.74 -3.11
N LEU A 41 -10.43 10.10 -2.09
CA LEU A 41 -9.03 9.72 -2.06
C LEU A 41 -8.81 8.48 -2.94
N ILE A 42 -7.83 8.59 -3.84
CA ILE A 42 -7.22 7.47 -4.53
C ILE A 42 -5.81 7.33 -3.95
N THR A 43 -5.50 6.15 -3.45
CA THR A 43 -4.16 5.78 -3.00
C THR A 43 -3.67 4.59 -3.80
N GLY A 44 -2.37 4.51 -4.03
CA GLY A 44 -1.80 3.37 -4.73
C GLY A 44 -0.34 3.16 -4.38
N ASP A 45 0.06 1.90 -4.49
CA ASP A 45 1.41 1.45 -4.15
C ASP A 45 1.70 0.09 -4.79
N GLU A 46 2.95 -0.35 -4.68
CA GLU A 46 3.43 -1.59 -5.26
C GLU A 46 3.92 -2.61 -4.25
N LYS A 47 3.60 -3.88 -4.51
CA LYS A 47 3.99 -5.01 -3.67
C LYS A 47 4.48 -6.19 -4.49
N TRP A 48 5.56 -6.81 -4.03
CA TRP A 48 5.95 -8.13 -4.49
C TRP A 48 4.97 -9.19 -3.98
N VAL A 49 4.37 -9.93 -4.90
CA VAL A 49 3.59 -11.14 -4.64
C VAL A 49 4.45 -12.35 -4.98
N PHE A 50 4.68 -13.22 -3.99
CA PHE A 50 5.48 -14.42 -4.17
C PHE A 50 4.62 -15.56 -4.71
N TYR A 51 5.23 -16.41 -5.53
CA TYR A 51 4.60 -17.62 -6.04
C TYR A 51 4.48 -18.64 -4.92
N ASP A 52 5.47 -18.70 -4.03
CA ASP A 52 5.42 -19.50 -2.81
C ASP A 52 5.33 -18.57 -1.59
N ASN A 53 4.28 -18.72 -0.79
CA ASN A 53 4.03 -17.93 0.41
C ASN A 53 4.12 -18.79 1.69
N HIS A 54 4.77 -19.96 1.62
CA HIS A 54 5.16 -20.71 2.80
C HIS A 54 6.31 -19.98 3.54
N HIS A 55 6.11 -19.75 4.83
CA HIS A 55 7.10 -19.14 5.70
C HIS A 55 7.30 -20.04 6.92
N ARG A 56 8.55 -20.11 7.43
CA ARG A 56 8.82 -20.80 8.68
C ARG A 56 8.07 -20.10 9.81
N LYS A 57 7.27 -20.86 10.56
CA LYS A 57 6.54 -20.37 11.73
C LYS A 57 6.99 -21.09 12.99
N SER A 58 6.77 -20.43 14.13
CA SER A 58 6.82 -21.12 15.41
C SER A 58 5.63 -22.08 15.48
N GLN A 59 5.89 -23.34 15.84
CA GLN A 59 4.87 -24.38 15.98
C GLN A 59 4.80 -24.78 17.45
N TRP A 60 3.59 -24.83 18.00
CA TRP A 60 3.35 -25.44 19.30
C TRP A 60 3.23 -26.95 19.08
N VAL A 61 4.14 -27.72 19.67
CA VAL A 61 4.18 -29.18 19.56
C VAL A 61 4.09 -29.79 20.96
N GLY A 62 3.48 -30.97 21.07
CA GLY A 62 3.41 -31.72 22.31
C GLY A 62 4.80 -32.16 22.78
N GLU A 63 4.91 -32.54 24.06
CA GLU A 63 6.15 -33.09 24.61
C GLU A 63 6.50 -34.41 23.89
N GLY A 64 7.67 -34.45 23.24
CA GLY A 64 8.11 -35.59 22.43
C GLY A 64 7.72 -35.55 20.95
N GLU A 65 6.97 -34.54 20.50
CA GLU A 65 6.60 -34.37 19.10
C GLU A 65 7.59 -33.46 18.34
N SER A 66 7.82 -33.78 17.07
CA SER A 66 8.62 -32.94 16.17
C SER A 66 7.73 -31.95 15.41
N PRO A 67 8.19 -30.71 15.20
CA PRO A 67 7.47 -29.74 14.36
C PRO A 67 7.44 -30.22 12.89
N GLN A 68 6.42 -29.80 12.16
CA GLN A 68 6.32 -30.05 10.72
C GLN A 68 7.44 -29.31 9.98
N ASP A 69 8.08 -30.01 9.04
CA ASP A 69 9.11 -29.40 8.20
C ASP A 69 8.49 -28.36 7.25
N VAL A 70 9.12 -27.19 7.18
CA VAL A 70 8.80 -26.15 6.20
C VAL A 70 9.98 -26.06 5.23
N PRO A 71 9.78 -26.33 3.92
CA PRO A 71 10.84 -26.19 2.93
C PRO A 71 11.48 -24.80 3.00
N LYS A 72 12.80 -24.75 2.91
CA LYS A 72 13.52 -23.48 2.86
C LYS A 72 13.16 -22.78 1.53
N PRO A 73 12.81 -21.48 1.54
CA PRO A 73 12.58 -20.76 0.30
C PRO A 73 13.82 -20.79 -0.59
N ASP A 74 13.61 -20.85 -1.91
CA ASP A 74 14.68 -20.72 -2.89
C ASP A 74 15.47 -19.41 -2.69
N LEU A 75 16.75 -19.41 -3.08
CA LEU A 75 17.64 -18.24 -2.96
C LEU A 75 17.08 -17.01 -3.71
N HIS A 76 16.34 -17.26 -4.79
CA HIS A 76 15.65 -16.26 -5.60
C HIS A 76 14.19 -16.66 -5.78
N PRO A 77 13.32 -16.39 -4.80
CA PRO A 77 11.94 -16.83 -4.88
C PRO A 77 11.24 -16.15 -6.05
N LYS A 78 10.50 -16.95 -6.84
CA LYS A 78 9.72 -16.44 -7.97
C LYS A 78 8.66 -15.48 -7.44
N LYS A 79 8.61 -14.28 -8.02
CA LYS A 79 7.73 -13.20 -7.58
C LYS A 79 7.29 -12.34 -8.76
N VAL A 80 6.17 -11.66 -8.59
CA VAL A 80 5.62 -10.69 -9.55
C VAL A 80 5.24 -9.42 -8.80
N MET A 81 5.50 -8.26 -9.40
CA MET A 81 5.13 -6.99 -8.79
C MET A 81 3.67 -6.69 -9.12
N LEU A 82 2.87 -6.41 -8.10
CA LEU A 82 1.53 -5.85 -8.21
C LEU A 82 1.64 -4.33 -8.05
N SER A 83 1.05 -3.57 -8.97
CA SER A 83 0.66 -2.19 -8.73
C SER A 83 -0.84 -2.12 -8.53
N VAL A 84 -1.30 -1.46 -7.47
CA VAL A 84 -2.72 -1.34 -7.15
C VAL A 84 -3.07 0.08 -6.74
N TRP A 85 -4.18 0.58 -7.25
CA TRP A 85 -4.82 1.84 -6.87
C TRP A 85 -6.25 1.60 -6.46
N TRP A 86 -6.65 2.20 -5.35
CA TRP A 86 -7.93 1.94 -4.72
C TRP A 86 -8.43 3.16 -3.96
N GLY A 87 -9.73 3.18 -3.68
CA GLY A 87 -10.41 4.20 -2.89
C GLY A 87 -11.41 3.57 -1.92
N VAL A 88 -12.30 4.36 -1.35
CA VAL A 88 -13.24 3.90 -0.29
C VAL A 88 -14.19 2.78 -0.72
N ASP A 89 -14.47 2.66 -2.02
CA ASP A 89 -15.40 1.66 -2.55
C ASP A 89 -14.71 0.37 -3.04
N GLY A 90 -13.37 0.35 -3.11
CA GLY A 90 -12.61 -0.79 -3.60
C GLY A 90 -11.47 -0.45 -4.56
N PRO A 91 -10.89 -1.47 -5.22
CA PRO A 91 -9.85 -1.27 -6.23
C PRO A 91 -10.41 -0.56 -7.46
N ILE A 92 -9.68 0.44 -7.93
CA ILE A 92 -10.01 1.23 -9.13
C ILE A 92 -9.25 0.67 -10.33
N TYR A 93 -7.96 0.42 -10.15
CA TYR A 93 -7.08 -0.15 -11.16
C TYR A 93 -5.99 -0.96 -10.48
N TRP A 94 -5.60 -2.06 -11.08
CA TRP A 94 -4.40 -2.79 -10.69
C TRP A 94 -3.86 -3.56 -11.88
N GLU A 95 -2.56 -3.83 -11.85
CA GLU A 95 -1.90 -4.65 -12.85
C GLU A 95 -0.71 -5.38 -12.23
N LEU A 96 -0.35 -6.50 -12.86
CA LEU A 96 0.90 -7.18 -12.58
C LEU A 96 1.94 -6.68 -13.57
N LEU A 97 3.10 -6.27 -13.09
CA LEU A 97 4.21 -5.90 -13.98
C LEU A 97 4.65 -7.10 -14.82
N PRO A 98 5.07 -6.90 -16.08
CA PRO A 98 5.71 -7.95 -16.85
C PRO A 98 6.98 -8.47 -16.14
N GLU A 99 7.32 -9.73 -16.38
CA GLU A 99 8.50 -10.36 -15.78
C GLU A 99 9.78 -9.60 -16.16
N GLY A 100 10.68 -9.40 -15.19
CA GLY A 100 11.95 -8.69 -15.40
C GLY A 100 11.84 -7.17 -15.55
N LYS A 101 10.64 -6.57 -15.51
CA LYS A 101 10.49 -5.11 -15.57
C LYS A 101 10.54 -4.45 -14.20
N THR A 102 11.15 -3.27 -14.19
CA THR A 102 11.18 -2.35 -13.05
C THR A 102 10.28 -1.15 -13.33
N ILE A 103 9.79 -0.50 -12.28
CA ILE A 103 8.97 0.70 -12.40
C ILE A 103 9.90 1.87 -12.70
N THR A 104 9.84 2.36 -13.95
CA THR A 104 10.47 3.62 -14.37
C THR A 104 9.43 4.74 -14.36
N GLY A 105 9.85 6.00 -14.44
CA GLY A 105 8.92 7.12 -14.56
C GLY A 105 7.97 6.99 -15.76
N ASP A 106 8.49 6.50 -16.90
CA ASP A 106 7.70 6.28 -18.13
C ASP A 106 6.67 5.16 -17.95
N PHE A 107 7.08 4.07 -17.29
CA PHE A 107 6.18 2.96 -17.00
C PHE A 107 5.07 3.41 -16.04
N TYR A 108 5.43 4.09 -14.95
CA TYR A 108 4.46 4.64 -14.01
C TYR A 108 3.49 5.64 -14.66
N THR A 109 3.99 6.49 -15.56
CA THR A 109 3.13 7.39 -16.35
C THR A 109 2.12 6.63 -17.20
N THR A 110 2.51 5.49 -17.77
CA THR A 110 1.60 4.63 -18.53
C THR A 110 0.53 4.03 -17.62
N GLN A 111 0.91 3.60 -16.41
CA GLN A 111 -0.04 3.12 -15.40
C GLN A 111 -1.02 4.21 -14.98
N LEU A 112 -0.56 5.44 -14.77
CA LEU A 112 -1.41 6.59 -14.44
C LEU A 112 -2.44 6.89 -15.54
N ARG A 113 -2.08 6.74 -16.82
CA ARG A 113 -3.04 6.87 -17.93
C ARG A 113 -4.12 5.81 -17.91
N ASN A 114 -3.77 4.57 -17.56
CA ASN A 114 -4.75 3.49 -17.42
C ASN A 114 -5.62 3.69 -16.19
N LEU A 115 -5.04 4.12 -15.07
CA LEU A 115 -5.77 4.52 -13.88
C LEU A 115 -6.76 5.65 -14.19
N LYS A 116 -6.34 6.70 -14.92
CA LYS A 116 -7.23 7.81 -15.32
C LYS A 116 -8.44 7.32 -16.11
N LYS A 117 -8.25 6.42 -17.07
CA LYS A 117 -9.35 5.78 -17.82
C LYS A 117 -10.29 4.99 -16.90
N ALA A 118 -9.77 4.32 -15.87
CA ALA A 118 -10.58 3.61 -14.89
C ALA A 118 -11.37 4.58 -14.00
N VAL A 119 -10.75 5.66 -13.54
CA VAL A 119 -11.40 6.74 -12.78
C VAL A 119 -12.55 7.36 -13.58
N ASP A 120 -12.35 7.59 -14.88
CA ASP A 120 -13.37 8.17 -15.78
C ASP A 120 -14.58 7.26 -16.02
N ARG A 121 -14.49 5.99 -15.61
CA ARG A 121 -15.58 4.99 -15.66
C ARG A 121 -16.18 4.71 -14.28
N SER A 122 -15.68 5.37 -13.24
CA SER A 122 -16.08 5.16 -11.85
C SER A 122 -16.98 6.29 -11.33
N ALA A 123 -17.47 6.16 -10.09
CA ALA A 123 -18.21 7.22 -9.40
C ALA A 123 -17.38 8.50 -9.13
N LEU A 124 -16.05 8.42 -9.30
CA LEU A 124 -15.14 9.57 -9.16
C LEU A 124 -15.04 10.42 -10.44
N LYS A 125 -15.71 10.02 -11.54
CA LYS A 125 -15.77 10.83 -12.75
C LYS A 125 -16.32 12.22 -12.44
N ASP A 126 -15.65 13.24 -12.97
CA ASP A 126 -15.99 14.66 -12.80
C ASP A 126 -16.00 15.14 -11.33
N LYS A 127 -15.45 14.35 -10.40
CA LYS A 127 -15.25 14.74 -9.00
C LYS A 127 -13.83 15.27 -8.78
N LYS A 128 -13.68 16.11 -7.76
CA LYS A 128 -12.37 16.49 -7.24
C LYS A 128 -11.70 15.26 -6.61
N VAL A 129 -10.61 14.79 -7.23
CA VAL A 129 -9.81 13.65 -6.77
C VAL A 129 -8.65 14.15 -5.90
N TYR A 130 -8.41 13.45 -4.80
CA TYR A 130 -7.19 13.56 -4.00
C TYR A 130 -6.36 12.31 -4.28
N TYR A 131 -5.08 12.48 -4.56
CA TYR A 131 -4.21 11.40 -4.99
C TYR A 131 -3.04 11.26 -4.03
N GLN A 132 -2.81 10.05 -3.52
CA GLN A 132 -1.70 9.73 -2.64
C GLN A 132 -0.85 8.63 -3.27
N HIS A 133 0.46 8.85 -3.28
CA HIS A 133 1.48 7.85 -3.54
C HIS A 133 2.73 8.17 -2.71
N ASP A 134 3.66 7.24 -2.62
CA ASP A 134 4.94 7.47 -1.95
C ASP A 134 5.88 8.36 -2.79
N ASN A 135 7.03 8.71 -2.21
CA ASN A 135 8.05 9.53 -2.87
C ASN A 135 9.11 8.71 -3.60
N ALA A 136 8.79 7.48 -4.05
CA ALA A 136 9.74 6.69 -4.82
C ALA A 136 10.25 7.48 -6.04
N ARG A 137 11.51 7.27 -6.42
CA ARG A 137 12.16 8.03 -7.50
C ARG A 137 11.33 8.11 -8.80
N PRO A 138 10.66 7.03 -9.27
CA PRO A 138 9.81 7.09 -10.45
C PRO A 138 8.62 8.06 -10.28
N HIS A 139 8.03 8.12 -9.09
CA HIS A 139 6.82 8.85 -8.76
C HIS A 139 7.04 10.37 -8.73
N VAL A 140 8.25 10.81 -8.37
CA VAL A 140 8.61 12.23 -8.30
C VAL A 140 9.23 12.78 -9.59
N SER A 141 9.25 11.99 -10.66
CA SER A 141 9.77 12.42 -11.97
C SER A 141 8.95 13.57 -12.56
N LYS A 142 9.60 14.41 -13.39
CA LYS A 142 8.94 15.58 -14.02
C LYS A 142 7.71 15.18 -14.83
N GLN A 143 7.81 14.09 -15.59
CA GLN A 143 6.73 13.58 -16.43
C GLN A 143 5.52 13.14 -15.59
N VAL A 144 5.75 12.42 -14.50
CA VAL A 144 4.66 11.99 -13.61
C VAL A 144 3.95 13.19 -12.98
N LYS A 145 4.70 14.20 -12.52
CA LYS A 145 4.11 15.45 -11.99
C LYS A 145 3.27 16.18 -13.03
N GLN A 146 3.76 16.26 -14.27
CA GLN A 146 3.03 16.88 -15.38
C GLN A 146 1.75 16.12 -15.73
N GLU A 147 1.81 14.79 -15.73
CA GLU A 147 0.66 13.93 -16.03
C GLU A 147 -0.43 14.08 -14.97
N LEU A 148 -0.08 14.01 -13.67
CA LEU A 148 -1.02 14.22 -12.56
C LEU A 148 -1.64 15.62 -12.56
N MET A 149 -0.83 16.65 -12.85
CA MET A 149 -1.30 18.03 -13.01
C MET A 149 -2.28 18.16 -14.18
N GLY A 150 -2.00 17.50 -15.31
CA GLY A 150 -2.89 17.47 -16.47
C GLY A 150 -4.26 16.82 -16.18
N TYR A 151 -4.35 15.94 -15.18
CA TYR A 151 -5.61 15.35 -14.73
C TYR A 151 -6.39 16.24 -13.76
N GLY A 152 -5.80 17.32 -13.25
CA GLY A 152 -6.41 18.18 -12.23
C GLY A 152 -6.55 17.50 -10.86
N TRP A 153 -5.73 16.47 -10.59
CA TRP A 153 -5.77 15.75 -9.31
C TRP A 153 -4.96 16.48 -8.24
N ASN A 154 -5.46 16.50 -7.01
CA ASN A 154 -4.77 17.11 -5.88
C ASN A 154 -3.82 16.06 -5.28
N VAL A 155 -2.55 16.12 -5.66
CA VAL A 155 -1.51 15.24 -5.11
C VAL A 155 -1.25 15.64 -3.66
N LEU A 156 -1.46 14.71 -2.75
CA LEU A 156 -1.27 14.93 -1.31
C LEU A 156 0.22 14.88 -0.96
N PRO A 157 0.69 15.68 0.02
CA PRO A 157 2.01 15.49 0.58
C PRO A 157 2.10 14.11 1.23
N HIS A 158 3.25 13.46 1.07
CA HIS A 158 3.58 12.22 1.74
C HIS A 158 4.99 12.35 2.32
N PRO A 159 5.19 12.17 3.62
CA PRO A 159 6.52 12.27 4.21
C PRO A 159 7.39 11.05 3.86
N PRO A 160 8.73 11.20 3.72
CA PRO A 160 9.63 10.06 3.53
C PRO A 160 9.50 9.00 4.62
N TYR A 161 9.80 7.74 4.28
CA TYR A 161 9.84 6.60 5.22
C TYR A 161 8.56 6.43 6.05
N SER A 162 7.39 6.69 5.48
CA SER A 162 6.12 6.75 6.22
C SER A 162 5.09 5.71 5.76
N PRO A 163 5.43 4.41 5.71
CA PRO A 163 4.47 3.36 5.32
C PRO A 163 3.30 3.26 6.32
N ASP A 164 3.48 3.71 7.56
CA ASP A 164 2.42 3.81 8.56
C ASP A 164 1.37 4.90 8.24
N LEU A 165 1.63 5.74 7.23
CA LEU A 165 0.71 6.74 6.69
C LEU A 165 0.24 6.42 5.25
N ALA A 166 0.66 5.28 4.69
CA ALA A 166 0.23 4.80 3.38
C ALA A 166 -0.83 3.69 3.57
N PRO A 167 -2.10 3.88 3.15
CA PRO A 167 -3.15 2.89 3.33
C PRO A 167 -2.83 1.55 2.67
N SER A 168 -2.16 1.56 1.52
CA SER A 168 -1.74 0.31 0.86
C SER A 168 -0.85 -0.52 1.79
N ASP A 169 0.13 0.09 2.45
CA ASP A 169 1.05 -0.58 3.38
C ASP A 169 0.38 -1.01 4.68
N TYR A 170 -0.20 -0.07 5.44
CA TYR A 170 -0.68 -0.36 6.79
C TYR A 170 -1.98 -1.16 6.82
N TRP A 171 -2.73 -1.20 5.71
CA TRP A 171 -4.05 -1.82 5.65
C TRP A 171 -4.09 -2.96 4.62
N LEU A 172 -3.94 -2.64 3.34
CA LEU A 172 -4.24 -3.57 2.25
C LEU A 172 -3.22 -4.72 2.17
N PHE A 173 -1.93 -4.40 2.21
CA PHE A 173 -0.86 -5.36 2.00
C PHE A 173 -0.65 -6.30 3.18
N GLY A 174 -0.92 -5.84 4.40
CA GLY A 174 -0.99 -6.70 5.58
C GLY A 174 -2.09 -7.76 5.45
N ASP A 175 -3.28 -7.37 4.99
CA ASP A 175 -4.38 -8.32 4.76
C ASP A 175 -4.10 -9.29 3.62
N MET A 176 -3.56 -8.78 2.52
CA MET A 176 -3.18 -9.60 1.37
C MET A 176 -2.15 -10.66 1.73
N THR A 177 -1.15 -10.29 2.55
CA THR A 177 -0.12 -11.22 3.00
C THR A 177 -0.74 -12.36 3.82
N ARG A 178 -1.68 -12.07 4.72
CA ARG A 178 -2.41 -13.10 5.48
C ARG A 178 -3.28 -13.97 4.56
N ALA A 179 -3.94 -13.37 3.59
CA ALA A 179 -4.81 -14.08 2.67
C ALA A 179 -4.07 -15.05 1.72
N PHE A 180 -2.81 -14.76 1.43
CA PHE A 180 -1.96 -15.58 0.58
C PHE A 180 -1.03 -16.51 1.36
N GLU A 181 -1.03 -16.41 2.69
CA GLU A 181 -0.16 -17.20 3.54
C GLU A 181 -0.36 -18.70 3.34
N GLY A 182 0.74 -19.44 3.16
CA GLY A 182 0.71 -20.88 2.94
C GLY A 182 0.14 -21.32 1.59
N ARG A 183 -0.04 -20.39 0.64
CA ARG A 183 -0.45 -20.72 -0.74
C ARG A 183 0.75 -20.73 -1.66
N SER A 184 0.74 -21.70 -2.57
CA SER A 184 1.65 -21.76 -3.72
C SER A 184 0.89 -21.55 -5.03
N PHE A 185 1.48 -20.80 -5.94
CA PHE A 185 0.98 -20.48 -7.26
C PHE A 185 1.95 -21.05 -8.29
N ASN A 186 1.45 -21.85 -9.24
CA ASN A 186 2.27 -22.49 -10.26
C ASN A 186 2.48 -21.61 -11.51
N SER A 187 1.77 -20.49 -11.62
CA SER A 187 1.78 -19.65 -12.82
C SER A 187 1.38 -18.21 -12.50
N ARG A 188 1.75 -17.28 -13.38
CA ARG A 188 1.30 -15.89 -13.31
C ARG A 188 -0.23 -15.79 -13.36
N GLY A 189 -0.88 -16.61 -14.18
CA GLY A 189 -2.34 -16.67 -14.26
C GLY A 189 -2.99 -17.11 -12.95
N ALA A 190 -2.37 -18.04 -12.21
CA ALA A 190 -2.84 -18.43 -10.87
C ALA A 190 -2.72 -17.29 -9.85
N VAL A 191 -1.63 -16.51 -9.90
CA VAL A 191 -1.47 -15.30 -9.06
C VAL A 191 -2.55 -14.27 -9.41
N GLU A 192 -2.78 -14.02 -10.70
CA GLU A 192 -3.79 -13.07 -11.17
C GLU A 192 -5.21 -13.48 -10.74
N ALA A 193 -5.56 -14.77 -10.86
CA ALA A 193 -6.84 -15.30 -10.41
C ALA A 193 -7.01 -15.17 -8.89
N ALA A 194 -5.95 -15.44 -8.12
CA ALA A 194 -5.97 -15.29 -6.67
C ALA A 194 -6.14 -13.83 -6.25
N LEU A 195 -5.52 -12.88 -6.95
CA LEU A 195 -5.70 -11.44 -6.73
C LEU A 195 -7.12 -10.98 -7.08
N LYS A 196 -7.69 -11.45 -8.20
CA LYS A 196 -9.10 -11.18 -8.55
C LYS A 196 -10.04 -11.66 -7.45
N GLN A 197 -9.86 -12.90 -6.98
CA GLN A 197 -10.65 -13.46 -5.88
C GLN A 197 -10.43 -12.70 -4.57
N TYR A 198 -9.18 -12.32 -4.27
CA TYR A 198 -8.84 -11.52 -3.10
C TYR A 198 -9.61 -10.20 -3.11
N PHE A 199 -9.52 -9.42 -4.18
CA PHE A 199 -10.21 -8.14 -4.27
C PHE A 199 -11.74 -8.30 -4.23
N ALA A 200 -12.30 -9.29 -4.93
CA ALA A 200 -13.74 -9.54 -4.96
C ALA A 200 -14.34 -9.96 -3.61
N SER A 201 -13.54 -10.54 -2.72
CA SER A 201 -14.01 -11.01 -1.40
C SER A 201 -13.94 -9.94 -0.30
N ARG A 202 -13.41 -8.75 -0.58
CA ARG A 202 -13.34 -7.65 0.39
C ARG A 202 -14.53 -6.73 0.19
N PRO A 203 -15.39 -6.53 1.21
CA PRO A 203 -16.52 -5.62 1.09
C PRO A 203 -16.04 -4.17 1.03
N ALA A 204 -16.85 -3.26 0.47
CA ALA A 204 -16.53 -1.82 0.43
C ALA A 204 -16.16 -1.25 1.82
N GLY A 205 -16.81 -1.74 2.88
CA GLY A 205 -16.50 -1.36 4.27
C GLY A 205 -15.04 -1.63 4.67
N PHE A 206 -14.40 -2.67 4.12
CA PHE A 206 -12.98 -2.94 4.35
C PHE A 206 -12.11 -1.79 3.82
N TYR A 207 -12.34 -1.35 2.59
CA TYR A 207 -11.57 -0.28 1.96
C TYR A 207 -11.84 1.07 2.59
N ARG A 208 -13.12 1.39 2.83
CA ARG A 208 -13.55 2.60 3.53
C ARG A 208 -12.85 2.74 4.88
N ASN A 209 -12.84 1.69 5.70
CA ASN A 209 -12.18 1.70 7.00
C ASN A 209 -10.67 1.93 6.88
N GLY A 210 -10.02 1.32 5.87
CA GLY A 210 -8.60 1.54 5.60
C GLY A 210 -8.27 3.01 5.31
N ILE A 211 -9.05 3.65 4.45
CA ILE A 211 -8.87 5.06 4.08
C ILE A 211 -9.18 5.99 5.26
N HIS A 212 -10.32 5.80 5.95
CA HIS A 212 -10.74 6.70 7.03
C HIS A 212 -9.85 6.61 8.28
N LYS A 213 -9.08 5.52 8.45
CA LYS A 213 -8.02 5.45 9.48
C LYS A 213 -6.88 6.46 9.30
N LEU A 214 -6.74 7.09 8.13
CA LEU A 214 -5.72 8.12 7.91
C LEU A 214 -5.80 9.25 8.91
N ARG A 215 -7.00 9.72 9.26
CA ARG A 215 -7.16 10.86 10.17
C ARG A 215 -6.66 10.55 11.58
N GLU A 216 -6.98 9.36 12.08
CA GLU A 216 -6.47 8.87 13.37
C GLU A 216 -4.93 8.80 13.33
N ARG A 217 -4.38 8.26 12.24
CA ARG A 217 -2.93 8.12 12.05
C ARG A 217 -2.19 9.44 11.95
N TRP A 218 -2.72 10.41 11.21
CA TRP A 218 -2.14 11.76 11.14
C TRP A 218 -2.18 12.43 12.51
N ARG A 219 -3.29 12.29 13.26
CA ARG A 219 -3.39 12.84 14.61
C ARG A 219 -2.37 12.23 15.54
N HIS A 220 -2.22 10.91 15.53
CA HIS A 220 -1.20 10.24 16.32
C HIS A 220 0.22 10.72 15.98
N VAL A 221 0.54 10.95 14.69
CA VAL A 221 1.83 11.51 14.30
C VAL A 221 2.05 12.91 14.88
N VAL A 222 1.03 13.76 14.88
CA VAL A 222 1.12 15.10 15.48
C VAL A 222 1.26 15.01 17.00
N ASP A 223 0.45 14.19 17.67
CA ASP A 223 0.44 14.05 19.13
C ASP A 223 1.72 13.39 19.68
N ASN A 224 2.49 12.72 18.81
CA ASN A 224 3.73 12.04 19.17
C ASN A 224 4.94 12.60 18.41
N ASP A 225 4.97 13.90 18.11
CA ASP A 225 6.16 14.60 17.58
C ASP A 225 6.81 13.90 16.36
N GLY A 226 5.98 13.42 15.44
CA GLY A 226 6.45 12.80 14.19
C GLY A 226 6.78 11.32 14.30
N GLN A 227 6.67 10.69 15.47
CA GLN A 227 7.01 9.28 15.65
C GLN A 227 6.10 8.34 14.83
N TYR A 228 6.53 7.08 14.68
CA TYR A 228 5.72 6.06 14.01
C TYR A 228 4.44 5.74 14.78
N ASN A 229 3.34 5.52 14.05
CA ASN A 229 2.11 4.91 14.58
C ASN A 229 2.34 3.46 14.99
#